data_AF-A0A1V5I734-F1
#
_entry.id   AF-A0A1V5I734-F1
#
_cell.length_a   1.000
_cell.length_b   1.000
_cell.length_c   1.000
_cell.angle_alpha   90.00
_cell.angle_beta   90.00
_cell.angle_gamma   90.00
#
_symmetry.space_group_name_H-M   'P 1'
#
loop_
_entity.id
_entity.type
_entity.pdbx_description
1 polymer ?
#
loop_
_entity_poly.entity_id
_entity_poly.type
_entity_poly.pdbx_seq_one_letter_code
_entity_poly.pdbx_strand_id
1 'polypeptide(L)'
;MNKVTLKKTIAARQNGKDILTGECLETDVCLMDTDRIHPKARGGTYKLENTRVLHPVTHMMRHGNFRERTPELEELKIMIDGREHIRKFVNSLNNRLLASKRRTDKLDTITQDWIKSQIKEAQSQLGKTDRRIEKYMKSLDMPIVHSALAIRGLGPITVAYLLTYIDIRKAECASAMWSYTGLDKPSHERYTKGEAGGGNKTLRTVLYTTADSMIKTRSIYRDVYDAEKRKLEASERMVKSRNTQGKLIECMWKDTKPCHRHGAAIRKLIKHLLADFWFVWRTIEGLPTRPLYVEEYLGHTGIIRPEERGWIY
;
A
#
# COMPACT_ATOMS: atom_id res chain seq x y z
N MET A 1 -29.97 -3.41 19.80
CA MET A 1 -29.08 -4.18 20.70
C MET A 1 -27.64 -3.66 20.53
N ASN A 2 -26.93 -3.38 21.63
CA ASN A 2 -25.53 -2.96 21.57
C ASN A 2 -24.65 -4.11 21.03
N LYS A 3 -23.60 -3.80 20.25
CA LYS A 3 -22.67 -4.79 19.66
C LYS A 3 -22.01 -5.69 20.70
N VAL A 4 -21.72 -5.16 21.89
CA VAL A 4 -21.18 -5.93 23.02
C VAL A 4 -22.19 -6.98 23.50
N THR A 5 -23.44 -6.56 23.72
CA THR A 5 -24.53 -7.47 24.12
C THR A 5 -24.75 -8.55 23.07
N LEU A 6 -24.76 -8.18 21.79
CA LEU A 6 -24.91 -9.11 20.68
C LEU A 6 -23.81 -10.18 20.68
N LYS A 7 -22.53 -9.78 20.84
CA LYS A 7 -21.41 -10.73 20.93
C LYS A 7 -21.58 -11.71 22.09
N LYS A 8 -21.91 -11.23 23.30
CA LYS A 8 -22.11 -12.09 24.47
C LYS A 8 -23.24 -13.10 24.27
N THR A 9 -24.39 -12.64 23.77
CA THR A 9 -25.54 -13.52 23.52
C THR A 9 -25.22 -14.60 22.50
N ILE A 10 -24.52 -14.24 21.43
CA ILE A 10 -24.16 -15.19 20.37
C ILE A 10 -23.06 -16.16 20.83
N ALA A 11 -22.03 -15.67 21.52
CA ALA A 11 -20.98 -16.53 22.07
C ALA A 11 -21.57 -17.59 23.03
N ALA A 12 -22.54 -17.20 23.87
CA ALA A 12 -23.27 -18.14 24.71
C ALA A 12 -24.06 -19.18 23.89
N ARG A 13 -24.74 -18.77 22.81
CA ARG A 13 -25.43 -19.69 21.89
C ARG A 13 -24.48 -20.64 21.15
N GLN A 14 -23.24 -20.23 20.94
CA GLN A 14 -22.18 -21.05 20.36
C GLN A 14 -21.43 -21.90 21.40
N ASN A 15 -21.94 -21.99 22.64
CA ASN A 15 -21.28 -22.68 23.76
C ASN A 15 -19.85 -22.19 24.02
N GLY A 16 -19.58 -20.91 23.77
CA GLY A 16 -18.25 -20.33 23.91
C GLY A 16 -17.22 -20.85 22.92
N LYS A 17 -17.64 -21.40 21.77
CA LYS A 17 -16.74 -21.95 20.75
C LYS A 17 -16.83 -21.22 19.42
N ASP A 18 -15.71 -21.14 18.72
CA ASP A 18 -15.68 -20.73 17.33
C ASP A 18 -16.37 -21.81 16.51
N ILE A 19 -17.42 -21.46 15.77
CA ILE A 19 -18.23 -22.44 15.03
C ILE A 19 -17.48 -23.05 13.84
N LEU A 20 -16.40 -22.42 13.37
CA LEU A 20 -15.61 -22.90 12.24
C LEU A 20 -14.43 -23.76 12.68
N THR A 21 -13.75 -23.41 13.78
CA THR A 21 -12.58 -24.18 14.26
C THR A 21 -12.92 -25.14 15.40
N GLY A 22 -14.01 -24.90 16.14
CA GLY A 22 -14.39 -25.68 17.32
C GLY A 22 -13.59 -25.32 18.59
N GLU A 23 -12.64 -24.39 18.49
CA GLU A 23 -11.81 -23.92 19.59
C GLU A 23 -12.60 -23.02 20.55
N CYS A 24 -12.15 -22.94 21.80
CA CYS A 24 -12.77 -22.06 22.78
C CYS A 24 -12.50 -20.59 22.43
N LEU A 25 -13.58 -19.81 22.32
CA LEU A 25 -13.50 -18.37 22.21
C LEU A 25 -12.95 -17.78 23.52
N GLU A 26 -12.30 -16.63 23.41
CA GLU A 26 -11.81 -15.87 24.56
C GLU A 26 -12.93 -15.51 25.54
N THR A 27 -12.60 -15.05 26.74
CA THR A 27 -13.65 -14.51 27.64
C THR A 27 -13.97 -13.06 27.31
N ASP A 28 -12.96 -12.30 26.88
CA ASP A 28 -13.12 -10.90 26.49
C ASP A 28 -13.67 -10.78 25.06
N VAL A 29 -14.87 -10.21 24.97
CA VAL A 29 -15.57 -9.93 23.71
C VAL A 29 -14.83 -8.94 22.79
N CYS A 30 -13.85 -8.20 23.30
CA CYS A 30 -12.97 -7.35 22.49
C CYS A 30 -12.03 -8.17 21.62
N LEU A 31 -11.73 -9.42 22.01
CA LEU A 31 -10.80 -10.31 21.31
C LEU A 31 -11.47 -11.19 20.25
N MET A 32 -12.76 -11.03 20.04
CA MET A 32 -13.54 -11.79 19.05
C MET A 32 -14.10 -10.89 17.96
N ASP A 33 -14.38 -11.46 16.79
CA ASP A 33 -15.01 -10.73 15.70
C ASP A 33 -16.46 -11.17 15.44
N THR A 34 -17.30 -10.21 15.06
CA THR A 34 -18.67 -10.47 14.60
C THR A 34 -18.68 -10.65 13.09
N ASP A 35 -18.98 -11.87 12.68
CA ASP A 35 -19.08 -12.29 11.29
C ASP A 35 -20.55 -12.46 10.88
N ARG A 36 -20.90 -12.03 9.66
CA ARG A 36 -22.25 -12.18 9.14
C ARG A 36 -22.35 -13.47 8.34
N ILE A 37 -23.33 -14.32 8.62
CA ILE A 37 -23.54 -15.57 7.87
C ILE A 37 -23.91 -15.22 6.42
N HIS A 38 -24.93 -14.39 6.24
CA HIS A 38 -25.26 -13.70 5.00
C HIS A 38 -24.51 -12.37 4.92
N PRO A 39 -23.63 -12.19 3.91
CA PRO A 39 -22.83 -10.98 3.78
C PRO A 39 -23.65 -9.71 3.58
N LYS A 40 -23.08 -8.57 3.99
CA LYS A 40 -23.69 -7.24 3.78
C LYS A 40 -23.98 -6.94 2.31
N ALA A 41 -23.12 -7.39 1.39
CA ALA A 41 -23.30 -7.21 -0.05
C ALA A 41 -24.59 -7.86 -0.58
N ARG A 42 -25.14 -8.85 0.12
CA ARG A 42 -26.41 -9.53 -0.21
C ARG A 42 -27.56 -9.08 0.71
N GLY A 43 -27.46 -7.90 1.31
CA GLY A 43 -28.47 -7.36 2.23
C GLY A 43 -28.40 -7.90 3.67
N GLY A 44 -27.37 -8.67 4.02
CA GLY A 44 -27.22 -9.23 5.36
C GLY A 44 -26.99 -8.18 6.44
N THR A 45 -27.74 -8.28 7.53
CA THR A 45 -27.69 -7.38 8.69
C THR A 45 -27.19 -8.10 9.95
N TYR A 46 -26.72 -7.36 10.94
CA TYR A 46 -26.32 -7.92 12.23
C TYR A 46 -27.55 -8.24 13.08
N LYS A 47 -28.11 -9.43 12.87
CA LYS A 47 -29.19 -10.02 13.68
C LYS A 47 -28.70 -11.30 14.35
N LEU A 48 -29.39 -11.73 15.40
CA LEU A 48 -29.04 -12.94 16.13
C LEU A 48 -29.00 -14.18 15.24
N GLU A 49 -29.92 -14.30 14.28
CA GLU A 49 -29.95 -15.43 13.33
C GLU A 49 -28.87 -15.35 12.24
N ASN A 50 -28.34 -14.16 11.96
CA ASN A 50 -27.43 -13.92 10.84
C ASN A 50 -26.00 -13.54 11.29
N THR A 51 -25.70 -13.65 12.58
CA THR A 51 -24.42 -13.25 13.15
C THR A 51 -23.82 -14.40 13.91
N ARG A 52 -22.53 -14.60 13.73
CA ARG A 52 -21.71 -15.52 14.52
C ARG A 52 -20.48 -14.79 15.04
N VAL A 53 -19.88 -15.36 16.06
CA VAL A 53 -18.65 -14.88 16.67
C VAL A 53 -17.54 -15.87 16.35
N LEU A 54 -16.42 -15.36 15.86
CA LEU A 54 -15.25 -16.13 15.45
C LEU A 54 -13.98 -15.52 16.06
N HIS A 55 -12.90 -16.29 16.10
CA HIS A 55 -11.58 -15.72 16.29
C HIS A 55 -11.23 -14.78 15.12
N PRO A 56 -10.48 -13.69 15.36
CA PRO A 56 -10.14 -12.73 14.31
C PRO A 56 -9.42 -13.37 13.11
N VAL A 57 -8.49 -14.30 13.35
CA VAL A 57 -7.78 -15.03 12.27
C VAL A 57 -8.74 -15.86 11.44
N THR A 58 -9.60 -16.66 12.09
CA THR A 58 -10.64 -17.45 11.44
C THR A 58 -11.58 -16.59 10.60
N HIS A 59 -12.01 -15.45 11.13
CA HIS A 59 -12.82 -14.47 10.42
C HIS A 59 -12.09 -13.90 9.18
N MET A 60 -10.80 -13.59 9.29
CA MET A 60 -9.98 -13.13 8.18
C MET A 60 -9.81 -14.20 7.09
N MET A 61 -9.59 -15.46 7.49
CA MET A 61 -9.48 -16.60 6.57
C MET A 61 -10.77 -16.80 5.79
N ARG A 62 -11.94 -16.76 6.47
CA ARG A 62 -13.26 -16.83 5.83
C ARG A 62 -13.43 -15.80 4.73
N HIS A 63 -12.95 -14.58 4.96
CA HIS A 63 -13.06 -13.48 4.01
C HIS A 63 -11.93 -13.46 2.95
N GLY A 64 -11.02 -14.43 2.94
CA GLY A 64 -9.88 -14.46 2.02
C GLY A 64 -8.87 -13.33 2.23
N ASN A 65 -8.97 -12.62 3.37
CA ASN A 65 -8.13 -11.48 3.72
C ASN A 65 -6.89 -11.91 4.51
N PHE A 66 -6.93 -13.11 5.10
CA PHE A 66 -5.76 -13.69 5.73
C PHE A 66 -4.69 -13.99 4.67
N ARG A 67 -3.44 -13.72 5.01
CA ARG A 67 -2.27 -14.06 4.22
C ARG A 67 -1.35 -14.86 5.13
N GLU A 68 -1.16 -16.12 4.79
CA GLU A 68 -0.10 -16.94 5.36
C GLU A 68 1.24 -16.42 4.85
N ARG A 69 2.18 -16.26 5.78
CA ARG A 69 3.55 -15.82 5.51
C ARG A 69 4.49 -16.90 6.00
N THR A 70 5.63 -17.01 5.32
CA THR A 70 6.76 -17.76 5.88
C THR A 70 7.24 -17.05 7.16
N PRO A 71 7.93 -17.74 8.07
CA PRO A 71 8.47 -17.13 9.29
C PRO A 71 9.29 -15.87 9.02
N GLU A 72 10.03 -15.85 7.91
CA GLU A 72 10.86 -14.73 7.50
C GLU A 72 10.03 -13.50 7.11
N LEU A 73 8.97 -13.72 6.32
CA LEU A 73 8.07 -12.64 5.91
C LEU A 73 7.18 -12.15 7.06
N GLU A 74 6.91 -12.98 8.06
CA GLU A 74 6.18 -12.58 9.26
C GLU A 74 7.06 -11.72 10.19
N GLU A 75 8.33 -12.07 10.40
CA GLU A 75 9.29 -11.21 11.11
C GLU A 75 9.48 -9.87 10.38
N LEU A 76 9.55 -9.89 9.04
CA LEU A 76 9.59 -8.67 8.23
C LEU A 76 8.34 -7.81 8.42
N LYS A 77 7.16 -8.43 8.46
CA LYS A 77 5.87 -7.77 8.70
C LYS A 77 5.84 -7.08 10.06
N ILE A 78 6.33 -7.75 11.11
CA ILE A 78 6.41 -7.21 12.47
C ILE A 78 7.27 -5.92 12.48
N MET A 79 8.46 -5.97 11.85
CA MET A 79 9.35 -4.81 11.80
C MET A 79 8.74 -3.65 10.99
N ILE A 80 8.10 -3.94 9.86
CA ILE A 80 7.46 -2.92 9.01
C ILE A 80 6.28 -2.26 9.73
N ASP A 81 5.47 -3.02 10.47
CA ASP A 81 4.38 -2.45 11.28
C ASP A 81 4.91 -1.56 12.40
N GLY A 82 5.95 -2.00 13.11
CA GLY A 82 6.61 -1.19 14.14
C GLY A 82 7.11 0.14 13.57
N ARG A 83 7.78 0.09 12.41
CA ARG A 83 8.21 1.27 11.67
C ARG A 83 7.05 2.21 11.33
N GLU A 84 5.94 1.65 10.85
CA GLU A 84 4.72 2.40 10.50
C GLU A 84 4.11 3.12 11.71
N HIS A 85 4.09 2.47 12.88
CA HIS A 85 3.60 3.09 14.11
C HIS A 85 4.45 4.29 14.51
N ILE A 86 5.78 4.15 14.52
CA ILE A 86 6.70 5.25 14.82
C ILE A 86 6.51 6.40 13.82
N ARG A 87 6.41 6.09 12.51
CA ARG A 87 6.21 7.11 11.47
C ARG A 87 4.88 7.87 11.66
N LYS A 88 3.79 7.16 11.95
CA LYS A 88 2.47 7.79 12.20
C LYS A 88 2.52 8.67 13.45
N PHE A 89 3.21 8.24 14.50
CA PHE A 89 3.41 9.03 15.71
C PHE A 89 4.17 10.32 15.42
N VAL A 90 5.31 10.24 14.72
CA VAL A 90 6.10 11.41 14.28
C VAL A 90 5.25 12.37 13.44
N ASN A 91 4.50 11.85 12.46
CA ASN A 91 3.62 12.68 11.62
C ASN A 91 2.53 13.38 12.43
N SER A 92 1.94 12.67 13.41
CA SER A 92 0.93 13.22 14.31
C SER A 92 1.48 14.39 15.12
N LEU A 93 2.68 14.26 15.69
CA LEU A 93 3.35 15.34 16.43
C LEU A 93 3.75 16.52 15.54
N ASN A 94 4.31 16.25 14.36
CA ASN A 94 4.65 17.29 13.38
C ASN A 94 3.44 18.10 12.93
N ASN A 95 2.28 17.45 12.73
CA ASN A 95 1.05 18.12 12.36
C ASN A 95 0.56 19.09 13.44
N ARG A 96 0.71 18.73 14.73
CA ARG A 96 0.38 19.63 15.86
C ARG A 96 1.29 20.86 15.89
N LEU A 97 2.60 20.67 15.75
CA LEU A 97 3.54 21.79 15.65
C LEU A 97 3.24 22.69 14.45
N LEU A 98 2.87 22.10 13.31
CA LEU A 98 2.50 22.86 12.12
C LEU A 98 1.22 23.67 12.33
N ALA A 99 0.21 23.11 13.00
CA ALA A 99 -1.02 23.83 13.34
C ALA A 99 -0.75 25.03 14.26
N SER A 100 0.11 24.84 15.27
CA SER A 100 0.55 25.93 16.15
C SER A 100 1.31 27.02 15.37
N LYS A 101 2.25 26.65 14.50
CA LYS A 101 2.97 27.60 13.63
C LYS A 101 2.03 28.38 12.70
N ARG A 102 0.95 27.74 12.24
CA ARG A 102 -0.09 28.36 11.41
C ARG A 102 -1.08 29.21 12.21
N ARG A 103 -0.92 29.30 13.55
CA ARG A 103 -1.83 29.99 14.47
C ARG A 103 -3.27 29.47 14.42
N THR A 104 -3.46 28.23 13.96
CA THR A 104 -4.77 27.56 13.97
C THR A 104 -5.03 26.83 15.28
N ASP A 105 -4.00 26.67 16.11
CA ASP A 105 -4.06 26.07 17.44
C ASP A 105 -3.05 26.76 18.37
N LYS A 106 -3.27 26.72 19.69
CA LYS A 106 -2.39 27.34 20.69
C LYS A 106 -1.70 26.26 21.51
N LEU A 107 -0.37 26.29 21.53
CA LEU A 107 0.48 25.43 22.37
C LEU A 107 1.40 26.33 23.18
N ASP A 108 1.49 26.10 24.49
CA ASP A 108 2.48 26.75 25.34
C ASP A 108 3.90 26.26 25.03
N THR A 109 4.91 27.00 25.51
CA THR A 109 6.32 26.70 25.24
C THR A 109 6.76 25.35 25.78
N ILE A 110 6.29 24.98 26.97
CA ILE A 110 6.63 23.71 27.64
C ILE A 110 6.13 22.54 26.79
N THR A 111 4.86 22.60 26.36
CA THR A 111 4.27 21.58 25.49
C THR A 111 4.99 21.51 24.14
N GLN A 112 5.34 22.65 23.53
CA GLN A 112 6.08 22.66 22.26
C GLN A 112 7.44 21.99 22.38
N ASP A 113 8.17 22.26 23.47
CA ASP A 113 9.51 21.69 23.67
C ASP A 113 9.46 20.20 24.01
N TRP A 114 8.45 19.76 24.77
CA TRP A 114 8.17 18.34 24.96
C TRP A 114 7.89 17.65 23.61
N ILE A 115 7.01 18.21 22.76
CA ILE A 115 6.71 17.63 21.44
C ILE A 115 7.98 17.52 20.58
N LYS A 116 8.83 18.57 20.55
CA LYS A 116 10.10 18.52 19.80
C LYS A 116 11.02 17.42 20.32
N SER A 117 11.12 17.25 21.64
CA SER A 117 11.90 16.18 22.27
C SER A 117 11.39 14.79 21.85
N GLN A 118 10.08 14.57 21.91
CA GLN A 118 9.45 13.32 21.49
C GLN A 118 9.65 13.02 19.99
N ILE A 119 9.58 14.04 19.13
CA ILE A 119 9.89 13.88 17.70
C ILE A 119 11.33 13.43 17.51
N LYS A 120 12.29 14.06 18.19
CA LYS A 120 13.72 13.73 18.09
C LYS A 120 13.97 12.29 18.52
N GLU A 121 13.39 11.87 19.63
CA GLU A 121 13.51 10.50 20.13
C GLU A 121 12.90 9.49 19.15
N ALA A 122 11.66 9.73 18.71
CA ALA A 122 10.97 8.85 17.77
C ALA A 122 11.70 8.76 16.41
N GLN A 123 12.30 9.85 15.92
CA GLN A 123 13.13 9.84 14.72
C GLN A 123 14.41 9.01 14.90
N SER A 124 15.05 9.08 16.06
CA SER A 124 16.20 8.22 16.39
C SER A 124 15.80 6.74 16.38
N GLN A 125 14.66 6.39 16.98
CA GLN A 125 14.14 5.01 16.95
C GLN A 125 13.75 4.56 15.54
N LEU A 126 13.19 5.45 14.73
CA LEU A 126 12.91 5.18 13.32
C LEU A 126 14.19 4.83 12.56
N GLY A 127 15.27 5.60 12.75
CA GLY A 127 16.57 5.32 12.12
C GLY A 127 17.19 3.98 12.56
N LYS A 128 17.03 3.61 13.85
CA LYS A 128 17.45 2.28 14.33
C LYS A 128 16.62 1.16 13.70
N THR A 129 15.31 1.37 13.57
CA THR A 129 14.38 0.42 12.95
C THR A 129 14.71 0.24 11.47
N ASP A 130 14.99 1.33 10.75
CA ASP A 130 15.36 1.28 9.33
C ASP A 130 16.64 0.45 9.15
N ARG A 131 17.68 0.69 9.97
CA ARG A 131 18.91 -0.14 9.95
C ARG A 131 18.66 -1.61 10.29
N ARG A 132 17.75 -1.91 11.23
CA ARG A 132 17.38 -3.29 11.56
C ARG A 132 16.75 -3.98 10.36
N ILE A 133 15.79 -3.32 9.71
CA ILE A 133 15.14 -3.85 8.50
C ILE A 133 16.16 -4.03 7.38
N GLU A 134 17.05 -3.07 7.16
CA GLU A 134 18.11 -3.17 6.14
C GLU A 134 19.03 -4.37 6.36
N LYS A 135 19.47 -4.59 7.60
CA LYS A 135 20.29 -5.76 7.95
C LYS A 135 19.53 -7.07 7.72
N TYR A 136 18.28 -7.13 8.16
CA TYR A 136 17.44 -8.30 7.98
C TYR A 136 17.19 -8.61 6.50
N MET A 137 16.85 -7.59 5.69
CA MET A 137 16.68 -7.74 4.25
C MET A 137 17.94 -8.28 3.56
N LYS A 138 19.13 -7.90 4.02
CA LYS A 138 20.41 -8.41 3.50
C LYS A 138 20.71 -9.84 3.93
N SER A 139 20.17 -10.30 5.06
CA SER A 139 20.33 -11.69 5.52
C SER A 139 19.30 -12.64 4.93
N LEU A 140 18.26 -12.14 4.27
CA LEU A 140 17.27 -12.98 3.58
C LEU A 140 17.89 -13.56 2.31
N ASP A 141 17.98 -14.89 2.25
CA ASP A 141 18.32 -15.63 1.04
C ASP A 141 17.06 -15.83 0.19
N MET A 142 16.63 -14.74 -0.46
CA MET A 142 15.47 -14.73 -1.34
C MET A 142 15.88 -14.16 -2.70
N PRO A 143 15.77 -14.92 -3.81
CA PRO A 143 16.22 -14.45 -5.12
C PRO A 143 15.57 -13.12 -5.56
N ILE A 144 14.29 -12.92 -5.24
CA ILE A 144 13.59 -11.66 -5.53
C ILE A 144 14.18 -10.47 -4.77
N VAL A 145 14.69 -10.67 -3.54
CA VAL A 145 15.35 -9.62 -2.76
C VAL A 145 16.65 -9.21 -3.43
N HIS A 146 17.48 -10.18 -3.81
CA HIS A 146 18.75 -9.92 -4.52
C HIS A 146 18.51 -9.19 -5.84
N SER A 147 17.56 -9.68 -6.63
CA SER A 147 17.17 -9.09 -7.92
C SER A 147 16.68 -7.64 -7.77
N ALA A 148 15.79 -7.39 -6.80
CA ALA A 148 15.26 -6.05 -6.56
C ALA A 148 16.32 -5.07 -6.05
N LEU A 149 17.22 -5.51 -5.17
CA LEU A 149 18.28 -4.65 -4.61
C LEU A 149 19.39 -4.33 -5.62
N ALA A 150 19.54 -5.12 -6.69
CA ALA A 150 20.44 -4.79 -7.79
C ALA A 150 19.97 -3.56 -8.59
N ILE A 151 18.68 -3.24 -8.54
CA ILE A 151 18.11 -2.10 -9.26
C ILE A 151 18.47 -0.78 -8.56
N ARG A 152 19.25 0.05 -9.25
CA ARG A 152 19.63 1.39 -8.78
C ARG A 152 18.39 2.21 -8.40
N GLY A 153 18.37 2.72 -7.18
CA GLY A 153 17.27 3.55 -6.66
C GLY A 153 16.12 2.75 -6.02
N LEU A 154 16.14 1.41 -6.08
CA LEU A 154 15.21 0.55 -5.34
C LEU A 154 15.84 0.11 -4.01
N GLY A 155 15.45 0.76 -2.91
CA GLY A 155 16.04 0.52 -1.60
C GLY A 155 15.40 -0.63 -0.80
N PRO A 156 16.13 -1.20 0.18
CA PRO A 156 15.69 -2.32 1.01
C PRO A 156 14.39 -2.06 1.76
N ILE A 157 14.16 -0.85 2.27
CA ILE A 157 12.90 -0.49 2.92
C ILE A 157 11.73 -0.64 1.93
N THR A 158 11.86 -0.14 0.70
CA THR A 158 10.79 -0.27 -0.31
C THR A 158 10.53 -1.72 -0.66
N VAL A 159 11.57 -2.52 -0.88
CA VAL A 159 11.44 -3.95 -1.17
C VAL A 159 10.75 -4.66 0.00
N ALA A 160 11.10 -4.33 1.24
CA ALA A 160 10.44 -4.87 2.43
C ALA A 160 8.93 -4.56 2.43
N TYR A 161 8.52 -3.32 2.14
CA TYR A 161 7.10 -2.98 1.99
C TYR A 161 6.43 -3.80 0.89
N LEU A 162 7.06 -3.97 -0.27
CA LEU A 162 6.51 -4.75 -1.38
C LEU A 162 6.25 -6.20 -0.96
N LEU A 163 7.26 -6.88 -0.41
CA LEU A 163 7.15 -8.27 0.05
C LEU A 163 6.09 -8.44 1.14
N THR A 164 6.03 -7.49 2.07
CA THR A 164 5.14 -7.52 3.24
C THR A 164 3.66 -7.35 2.86
N TYR A 165 3.37 -6.43 1.94
CA TYR A 165 2.00 -6.03 1.61
C TYR A 165 1.45 -6.70 0.36
N ILE A 166 2.29 -7.15 -0.58
CA ILE A 166 1.83 -7.82 -1.81
C ILE A 166 1.91 -9.32 -1.62
N ASP A 167 0.79 -9.98 -1.86
CA ASP A 167 0.73 -11.42 -2.03
C ASP A 167 0.85 -11.73 -3.53
N ILE A 168 2.02 -12.21 -3.94
CA ILE A 168 2.32 -12.45 -5.36
C ILE A 168 1.45 -13.55 -5.97
N ARG A 169 0.97 -14.51 -5.14
CA ARG A 169 0.11 -15.61 -5.58
C ARG A 169 -1.28 -15.10 -5.99
N LYS A 170 -1.79 -14.07 -5.30
CA LYS A 170 -3.06 -13.40 -5.62
C LYS A 170 -2.94 -12.38 -6.78
N ALA A 171 -1.73 -11.92 -7.09
CA ALA A 171 -1.50 -10.98 -8.18
C ALA A 171 -1.28 -11.70 -9.52
N GLU A 172 -2.37 -12.08 -10.18
CA GLU A 172 -2.31 -12.80 -11.48
C GLU A 172 -1.73 -11.98 -12.64
N CYS A 173 -1.71 -10.65 -12.51
CA CYS A 173 -1.20 -9.74 -13.53
C CYS A 173 -0.63 -8.45 -12.91
N ALA A 174 0.24 -7.75 -13.64
CA ALA A 174 0.78 -6.46 -13.22
C ALA A 174 -0.33 -5.42 -12.94
N SER A 175 -1.43 -5.46 -13.68
CA SER A 175 -2.57 -4.56 -13.46
C SER A 175 -3.30 -4.81 -12.15
N ALA A 176 -3.31 -6.06 -11.63
CA ALA A 176 -3.81 -6.36 -10.29
C ALA A 176 -2.94 -5.67 -9.22
N MET A 177 -1.62 -5.63 -9.38
CA MET A 177 -0.74 -4.87 -8.49
C MET A 177 -0.98 -3.35 -8.58
N TRP A 178 -1.22 -2.84 -9.79
CA TRP A 178 -1.59 -1.42 -9.94
C TRP A 178 -2.92 -1.11 -9.25
N SER A 179 -3.92 -1.98 -9.37
CA SER A 179 -5.21 -1.79 -8.69
C SER A 179 -5.07 -1.86 -7.17
N TYR A 180 -4.34 -2.87 -6.67
CA TYR A 180 -4.08 -3.04 -5.25
C TYR A 180 -3.35 -1.84 -4.64
N THR A 181 -2.37 -1.26 -5.33
CA THR A 181 -1.67 -0.03 -4.88
C THR A 181 -2.48 1.25 -5.14
N GLY A 182 -3.62 1.15 -5.82
CA GLY A 182 -4.47 2.28 -6.20
C GLY A 182 -3.77 3.19 -7.21
N LEU A 183 -3.07 2.63 -8.19
CA LEU A 183 -2.42 3.32 -9.31
C LEU A 183 -3.06 2.95 -10.65
N ASP A 184 -4.02 2.04 -10.71
CA ASP A 184 -4.77 1.65 -11.90
C ASP A 184 -5.51 2.83 -12.55
N LYS A 185 -6.14 3.70 -11.74
CA LYS A 185 -6.96 4.85 -12.17
C LYS A 185 -6.38 6.22 -11.78
N PRO A 186 -6.78 7.32 -12.47
CA PRO A 186 -6.52 8.69 -12.04
C PRO A 186 -7.01 8.96 -10.62
N SER A 187 -6.42 9.96 -9.95
CA SER A 187 -6.74 10.27 -8.54
C SER A 187 -8.20 10.68 -8.31
N HIS A 188 -8.82 11.35 -9.28
CA HIS A 188 -10.20 11.85 -9.16
C HIS A 188 -11.27 10.78 -9.35
N GLU A 189 -10.95 9.65 -9.97
CA GLU A 189 -11.85 8.49 -10.16
C GLU A 189 -11.65 7.42 -9.08
N ARG A 190 -10.68 7.63 -8.18
CA ARG A 190 -10.26 6.62 -7.21
C ARG A 190 -11.15 6.53 -5.98
N TYR A 191 -11.79 7.64 -5.61
CA TYR A 191 -12.53 7.76 -4.37
C TYR A 191 -13.95 8.24 -4.65
N THR A 192 -14.92 7.41 -4.30
CA THR A 192 -16.32 7.78 -4.19
C THR A 192 -16.64 8.05 -2.73
N LYS A 193 -17.35 9.14 -2.43
CA LYS A 193 -17.76 9.45 -1.05
C LYS A 193 -18.67 8.32 -0.53
N GLY A 194 -18.31 7.75 0.61
CA GLY A 194 -19.07 6.66 1.25
C GLY A 194 -18.66 5.25 0.82
N GLU A 195 -17.79 5.11 -0.18
CA GLU A 195 -17.31 3.81 -0.65
C GLU A 195 -15.90 3.51 -0.14
N ALA A 196 -15.68 2.24 0.23
CA ALA A 196 -14.35 1.74 0.53
C ALA A 196 -13.57 1.62 -0.79
N GLY A 197 -12.71 2.61 -1.07
CA GLY A 197 -11.96 2.68 -2.33
C GLY A 197 -10.53 3.18 -2.17
N GLY A 198 -9.76 2.99 -3.24
CA GLY A 198 -8.48 3.66 -3.47
C GLY A 198 -7.21 2.93 -3.06
N GLY A 199 -7.25 1.60 -2.97
CA GLY A 199 -6.08 0.73 -2.82
C GLY A 199 -5.28 0.95 -1.53
N ASN A 200 -4.16 0.24 -1.42
CA ASN A 200 -3.23 0.32 -0.30
C ASN A 200 -2.50 1.68 -0.29
N LYS A 201 -2.96 2.56 0.59
CA LYS A 201 -2.44 3.93 0.72
C LYS A 201 -0.99 3.95 1.18
N THR A 202 -0.59 3.03 2.06
CA THR A 202 0.78 2.93 2.59
C THR A 202 1.76 2.61 1.48
N LEU A 203 1.49 1.55 0.70
CA LEU A 203 2.33 1.19 -0.43
C LEU A 203 2.41 2.30 -1.46
N ARG A 204 1.30 2.97 -1.76
CA ARG A 204 1.31 4.08 -2.72
C ARG A 204 2.22 5.23 -2.29
N THR A 205 2.20 5.59 -1.00
CA THR A 205 3.11 6.62 -0.47
C THR A 205 4.56 6.18 -0.59
N VAL A 206 4.87 4.93 -0.22
CA VAL A 206 6.22 4.36 -0.33
C VAL A 206 6.69 4.39 -1.78
N LEU A 207 5.88 3.91 -2.72
CA LEU A 207 6.19 3.90 -4.15
C LEU A 207 6.39 5.29 -4.74
N TYR A 208 5.63 6.29 -4.29
CA TYR A 208 5.84 7.67 -4.71
C TYR A 208 7.21 8.19 -4.27
N THR A 209 7.60 7.94 -3.01
CA THR A 209 8.92 8.30 -2.50
C THR A 209 10.04 7.53 -3.21
N THR A 210 9.82 6.25 -3.54
CA THR A 210 10.76 5.45 -4.34
C THR A 210 10.94 6.03 -5.74
N ALA A 211 9.85 6.40 -6.42
CA ALA A 211 9.93 7.01 -7.75
C ALA A 211 10.72 8.33 -7.72
N ASP A 212 10.48 9.18 -6.71
CA ASP A 212 11.25 10.42 -6.51
C ASP A 212 12.75 10.13 -6.30
N SER A 213 13.07 9.11 -5.49
CA SER A 213 14.45 8.65 -5.29
C SER A 213 15.09 8.14 -6.59
N MET A 214 14.37 7.31 -7.36
CA MET A 214 14.78 6.79 -8.67
C MET A 214 15.04 7.90 -9.69
N ILE A 215 14.23 8.96 -9.66
CA ILE A 215 14.39 10.16 -10.49
C ILE A 215 15.66 10.91 -10.11
N LYS A 216 15.91 11.13 -8.82
CA LYS A 216 17.08 11.86 -8.30
C LYS A 216 18.39 11.10 -8.49
N THR A 217 18.36 9.79 -8.31
CA THR A 217 19.54 8.92 -8.45
C THR A 217 19.83 8.55 -9.90
N ARG A 218 19.00 8.97 -10.86
CA ARG A 218 19.09 8.61 -12.30
C ARG A 218 19.11 7.09 -12.51
N SER A 219 18.12 6.40 -11.93
CA SER A 219 17.88 4.97 -12.22
C SER A 219 17.47 4.74 -13.67
N ILE A 220 17.49 3.49 -14.15
CA ILE A 220 17.01 3.10 -15.48
C ILE A 220 15.54 3.50 -15.75
N TYR A 221 14.73 3.60 -14.69
CA TYR A 221 13.33 4.02 -14.79
C TYR A 221 13.16 5.54 -15.01
N ARG A 222 14.25 6.32 -14.88
CA ARG A 222 14.23 7.76 -15.13
C ARG A 222 13.81 8.07 -16.58
N ASP A 223 14.22 7.24 -17.53
CA ASP A 223 13.91 7.43 -18.95
C ASP A 223 12.41 7.33 -19.22
N VAL A 224 11.73 6.40 -18.56
CA VAL A 224 10.26 6.28 -18.61
C VAL A 224 9.59 7.57 -18.13
N TYR A 225 10.11 8.15 -17.04
CA TYR A 225 9.59 9.40 -16.50
C TYR A 225 9.86 10.59 -17.43
N ASP A 226 11.08 10.76 -17.94
CA ASP A 226 11.43 11.90 -18.79
C ASP A 226 10.73 11.82 -20.16
N ALA A 227 10.60 10.61 -20.73
CA ALA A 227 9.86 10.39 -21.96
C ALA A 227 8.37 10.71 -21.81
N GLU A 228 7.73 10.22 -20.74
CA GLU A 228 6.32 10.52 -20.49
C GLU A 228 6.13 12.02 -20.20
N LYS A 229 7.04 12.66 -19.45
CA LYS A 229 6.95 14.10 -19.17
C LYS A 229 7.02 14.93 -20.46
N ARG A 230 7.99 14.65 -21.34
CA ARG A 230 8.12 15.31 -22.65
C ARG A 230 6.87 15.11 -23.52
N LYS A 231 6.34 13.88 -23.55
CA LYS A 231 5.10 13.56 -24.26
C LYS A 231 3.92 14.37 -23.73
N LEU A 232 3.74 14.47 -22.42
CA LEU A 232 2.64 15.22 -21.82
C LEU A 232 2.79 16.74 -22.01
N GLU A 233 4.01 17.25 -22.10
CA GLU A 233 4.27 18.67 -22.39
C GLU A 233 3.87 19.06 -23.82
N ALA A 234 3.94 18.13 -24.78
CA ALA A 234 3.53 18.36 -26.16
C ALA A 234 2.10 17.87 -26.49
N SER A 235 1.44 17.15 -25.58
CA SER A 235 0.18 16.48 -25.90
C SER A 235 -1.02 17.42 -25.91
N GLU A 236 -1.77 17.38 -27.01
CA GLU A 236 -3.04 18.10 -27.21
C GLU A 236 -4.27 17.30 -26.74
N ARG A 237 -4.06 16.13 -26.14
CA ARG A 237 -5.16 15.30 -25.64
C ARG A 237 -5.85 16.01 -24.48
N MET A 238 -7.18 16.15 -24.61
CA MET A 238 -8.05 16.71 -23.57
C MET A 238 -8.12 15.80 -22.33
N VAL A 239 -7.97 16.39 -21.15
CA VAL A 239 -8.03 15.71 -19.86
C VAL A 239 -8.68 16.57 -18.78
N LYS A 240 -9.28 15.88 -17.80
CA LYS A 240 -9.80 16.49 -16.57
C LYS A 240 -8.64 16.79 -15.61
N SER A 241 -8.45 18.06 -15.30
CA SER A 241 -7.40 18.59 -14.44
C SER A 241 -7.99 19.53 -13.37
N ARG A 242 -7.22 19.88 -12.34
CA ARG A 242 -7.66 20.87 -11.32
C ARG A 242 -6.99 22.22 -11.53
N ASN A 243 -7.78 23.30 -11.46
CA ASN A 243 -7.25 24.66 -11.52
C ASN A 243 -6.64 25.09 -10.16
N THR A 244 -6.23 26.36 -10.02
CA THR A 244 -5.65 26.90 -8.77
C THR A 244 -6.65 27.02 -7.63
N GLN A 245 -7.94 27.10 -7.94
CA GLN A 245 -9.03 27.11 -6.96
C GLN A 245 -9.50 25.69 -6.60
N GLY A 246 -8.89 24.63 -7.16
CA GLY A 246 -9.25 23.24 -6.91
C GLY A 246 -10.46 22.73 -7.69
N LYS A 247 -11.06 23.54 -8.58
CA LYS A 247 -12.16 23.14 -9.46
C LYS A 247 -11.66 22.26 -10.60
N LEU A 248 -12.46 21.26 -10.97
CA LEU A 248 -12.18 20.39 -12.10
C LEU A 248 -12.46 21.16 -13.41
N ILE A 249 -11.48 21.21 -14.30
CA ILE A 249 -11.54 21.81 -15.63
C ILE A 249 -11.10 20.78 -16.67
N GLU A 250 -11.56 20.92 -17.90
CA GLU A 250 -11.07 20.14 -19.02
C GLU A 250 -10.08 20.98 -19.83
N CYS A 251 -8.85 20.50 -19.99
CA CYS A 251 -7.82 21.19 -20.77
C CYS A 251 -6.89 20.17 -21.42
N MET A 252 -6.11 20.62 -22.41
CA MET A 252 -5.09 19.78 -23.03
C MET A 252 -3.95 19.49 -22.03
N TRP A 253 -3.29 18.35 -22.16
CA TRP A 253 -2.14 18.00 -21.32
C TRP A 253 -1.04 19.07 -21.31
N LYS A 254 -0.74 19.68 -22.46
CA LYS A 254 0.22 20.80 -22.59
C LYS A 254 -0.16 22.04 -21.77
N ASP A 255 -1.44 22.21 -21.46
CA ASP A 255 -1.96 23.33 -20.68
C ASP A 255 -2.21 22.96 -19.20
N THR A 256 -2.04 21.69 -18.83
CA THR A 256 -2.13 21.27 -17.42
C THR A 256 -0.97 21.83 -16.61
N LYS A 257 -1.17 21.94 -15.29
CA LYS A 257 -0.12 22.36 -14.36
C LYS A 257 1.09 21.42 -14.45
N PRO A 258 2.33 21.94 -14.39
CA PRO A 258 3.53 21.10 -14.40
C PRO A 258 3.53 20.01 -13.33
N CYS A 259 2.96 20.27 -12.14
CA CYS A 259 2.84 19.27 -11.08
C CYS A 259 1.90 18.10 -11.44
N HIS A 260 0.87 18.32 -12.27
CA HIS A 260 -0.01 17.25 -12.73
C HIS A 260 0.67 16.37 -13.77
N ARG A 261 1.42 16.96 -14.71
CA ARG A 261 2.28 16.22 -15.65
C ARG A 261 3.34 15.42 -14.91
N HIS A 262 4.00 16.03 -13.93
CA HIS A 262 4.97 15.36 -13.06
C HIS A 262 4.36 14.16 -12.33
N GLY A 263 3.18 14.33 -11.71
CA GLY A 263 2.48 13.23 -11.04
C GLY A 263 2.04 12.10 -11.98
N ALA A 264 1.63 12.43 -13.20
CA ALA A 264 1.30 11.44 -14.23
C ALA A 264 2.54 10.67 -14.71
N ALA A 265 3.66 11.35 -14.94
CA ALA A 265 4.93 10.74 -15.29
C ALA A 265 5.49 9.85 -14.17
N ILE A 266 5.42 10.29 -12.91
CA ILE A 266 5.77 9.46 -11.74
C ILE A 266 4.89 8.20 -11.71
N ARG A 267 3.59 8.34 -11.93
CA ARG A 267 2.68 7.19 -11.95
C ARG A 267 3.04 6.20 -13.06
N LYS A 268 3.40 6.69 -14.25
CA LYS A 268 3.86 5.85 -15.36
C LYS A 268 5.14 5.09 -14.98
N LEU A 269 6.12 5.78 -14.39
CA LEU A 269 7.34 5.18 -13.85
C LEU A 269 7.01 4.03 -12.87
N ILE A 270 6.18 4.30 -11.85
CA ILE A 270 5.82 3.29 -10.84
C ILE A 270 5.13 2.09 -11.47
N LYS A 271 4.26 2.30 -12.47
CA LYS A 271 3.59 1.19 -13.16
C LYS A 271 4.57 0.26 -13.87
N HIS A 272 5.60 0.81 -14.50
CA HIS A 272 6.67 0.02 -15.12
C HIS A 272 7.46 -0.75 -14.07
N LEU A 273 7.87 -0.08 -12.98
CA LEU A 273 8.56 -0.73 -11.85
C LEU A 273 7.77 -1.92 -11.28
N LEU A 274 6.47 -1.72 -11.02
CA LEU A 274 5.61 -2.77 -10.49
C LEU A 274 5.37 -3.89 -11.50
N ALA A 275 5.37 -3.60 -12.80
CA ALA A 275 5.21 -4.62 -13.83
C ALA A 275 6.44 -5.53 -13.92
N ASP A 276 7.63 -4.95 -13.87
CA ASP A 276 8.87 -5.74 -13.88
C ASP A 276 9.01 -6.53 -12.58
N PHE A 277 8.82 -5.89 -11.42
CA PHE A 277 8.86 -6.58 -10.12
C PHE A 277 7.85 -7.74 -10.05
N TRP A 278 6.63 -7.55 -10.59
CA TRP A 278 5.63 -8.61 -10.69
C TRP A 278 6.12 -9.77 -11.56
N PHE A 279 6.64 -9.48 -12.75
CA PHE A 279 7.08 -10.49 -13.69
C PHE A 279 8.23 -11.31 -13.09
N VAL A 280 9.28 -10.62 -12.62
CA VAL A 280 10.46 -11.21 -11.99
C VAL A 280 10.07 -12.08 -10.81
N TRP A 281 9.25 -11.56 -9.89
CA TRP A 281 8.87 -12.33 -8.70
C TRP A 281 8.06 -13.58 -9.07
N ARG A 282 7.11 -13.48 -10.01
CA ARG A 282 6.36 -14.67 -10.44
C ARG A 282 7.24 -15.70 -11.13
N THR A 283 8.17 -15.26 -11.99
CA THR A 283 9.10 -16.17 -12.67
C THR A 283 9.97 -16.93 -11.69
N ILE A 284 10.55 -16.24 -10.70
CA ILE A 284 11.35 -16.85 -9.61
C ILE A 284 10.55 -17.91 -8.84
N GLU A 285 9.27 -17.64 -8.59
CA GLU A 285 8.39 -18.54 -7.83
C GLU A 285 7.79 -19.66 -8.71
N GLY A 286 8.14 -19.74 -9.99
CA GLY A 286 7.57 -20.70 -10.94
C GLY A 286 6.07 -20.50 -11.19
N LEU A 287 5.55 -19.30 -10.91
CA LEU A 287 4.14 -18.97 -11.08
C LEU A 287 3.86 -18.55 -12.52
N PRO A 288 2.65 -18.83 -13.07
CA PRO A 288 2.34 -18.47 -14.44
C PRO A 288 2.41 -16.96 -14.62
N THR A 289 3.11 -16.51 -15.66
CA THR A 289 3.16 -15.13 -16.11
C THR A 289 2.22 -14.93 -17.30
N ARG A 290 1.85 -13.68 -17.54
CA ARG A 290 1.04 -13.25 -18.68
C ARG A 290 1.76 -12.09 -19.37
N PRO A 291 1.62 -11.95 -20.69
CA PRO A 291 2.09 -10.77 -21.39
C PRO A 291 1.51 -9.48 -20.77
N LEU A 292 2.19 -8.36 -20.97
CA LEU A 292 1.62 -7.08 -20.52
C LEU A 292 0.35 -6.79 -21.33
N TYR A 293 -0.63 -6.12 -20.72
CA TYR A 293 -1.85 -5.68 -21.42
C TYR A 293 -1.54 -4.93 -22.73
N VAL A 294 -0.43 -4.19 -22.74
CA VAL A 294 0.03 -3.40 -23.89
C VAL A 294 0.54 -4.30 -25.03
N GLU A 295 1.03 -5.48 -24.72
CA GLU A 295 1.41 -6.54 -25.67
C GLU A 295 0.15 -7.24 -26.18
N GLU A 296 -0.66 -7.75 -25.26
CA GLU A 296 -1.79 -8.65 -25.53
C GLU A 296 -2.97 -7.94 -26.23
N TYR A 297 -3.32 -6.72 -25.81
CA TYR A 297 -4.52 -6.02 -26.29
C TYR A 297 -4.21 -4.80 -27.17
N LEU A 298 -3.00 -4.25 -27.10
CA LEU A 298 -2.63 -3.02 -27.83
C LEU A 298 -1.57 -3.25 -28.92
N GLY A 299 -1.02 -4.47 -29.05
CA GLY A 299 -0.15 -4.86 -30.15
C GLY A 299 1.21 -4.15 -30.20
N HIS A 300 1.71 -3.61 -29.09
CA HIS A 300 3.03 -2.98 -29.08
C HIS A 300 4.16 -4.01 -29.08
N THR A 301 5.13 -3.85 -29.99
CA THR A 301 6.29 -4.76 -30.14
C THR A 301 7.55 -4.27 -29.43
N GLY A 302 7.71 -2.96 -29.22
CA GLY A 302 8.87 -2.35 -28.54
C GLY A 302 8.77 -2.35 -27.02
N ILE A 303 8.56 -3.51 -26.41
CA ILE A 303 8.43 -3.63 -24.95
C ILE A 303 9.81 -3.93 -24.35
N ILE A 304 10.34 -2.95 -23.62
CA ILE A 304 11.55 -3.14 -22.81
C ILE A 304 11.25 -4.16 -21.71
N ARG A 305 11.93 -5.30 -21.77
CA ARG A 305 11.80 -6.41 -20.84
C ARG A 305 12.54 -6.14 -19.52
N PRO A 306 12.24 -6.86 -18.43
CA PRO A 306 12.93 -6.66 -17.15
C PRO A 306 14.45 -6.86 -17.23
N GLU A 307 14.95 -7.78 -18.03
CA GLU A 307 16.40 -8.05 -18.19
C GLU A 307 17.13 -6.81 -18.73
N GLU A 308 16.53 -6.10 -19.69
CA GLU A 308 17.06 -4.85 -20.23
C GLU A 308 17.12 -3.72 -19.19
N ARG A 309 16.35 -3.84 -18.10
CA ARG A 309 16.38 -2.91 -16.96
C ARG A 309 17.27 -3.39 -15.81
N GLY A 310 18.01 -4.49 -15.99
CA GLY A 310 18.96 -5.02 -15.03
C GLY A 310 18.35 -5.94 -13.97
N TRP A 311 17.13 -6.45 -14.18
CA TRP A 311 16.58 -7.51 -13.33
C TRP A 311 17.24 -8.85 -13.64
N ILE A 312 17.33 -9.72 -12.62
CA ILE A 312 17.96 -11.04 -12.68
C ILE A 312 16.98 -12.08 -12.11
N TYR A 313 16.64 -13.15 -12.84
CA TYR A 313 15.68 -14.18 -12.42
C TYR A 313 15.77 -15.43 -13.28
#